data_AF-A0A389MJT7-F1
#
_entry.id   AF-A0A389MJT7-F1
#
_cell.length_a   1.000
_cell.length_b   1.000
_cell.length_c   1.000
_cell.angle_alpha   90.00
_cell.angle_beta   90.00
_cell.angle_gamma   90.00
#
_symmetry.space_group_name_H-M   'P 1'
#
loop_
_entity.id
_entity.type
_entity.pdbx_description
1 polymer ?
#
loop_
_entity_poly.entity_id
_entity_poly.type
_entity_poly.pdbx_seq_one_letter_code
_entity_poly.pdbx_strand_id
1 'polypeptide(L)'
;MTPALAKYIGDNFTMVTHIETDDEVSSGFDATVWKDNATGKLTVSMRGSEGRQDFWTNYKLTLLTNAGQQIIDMANWWLKITTPEGQQARQIGHTVIALSGLVSAGSSVPGTGLVNAADIALGIDVNGHSLGGYLATAFTRLFGIQANVSHTSTFNSAGFTPRSEEAFTNLQNLVGPEHGLGRFPNASEQTNYFAANGLNVATNWQSSRAADYAAWQSDKSAASRQTAKYLFDSKKLATNNAYWEIAA
;
A
#
# COMPACT_ATOMS: atom_id res chain seq x y z
N MET A 1 10.77 -10.97 -13.22
CA MET A 1 10.67 -9.83 -14.17
C MET A 1 11.14 -10.31 -15.53
N THR A 2 10.50 -9.92 -16.63
CA THR A 2 10.99 -10.30 -17.98
C THR A 2 12.19 -9.43 -18.37
N PRO A 3 13.11 -9.91 -19.23
CA PRO A 3 14.25 -9.11 -19.68
C PRO A 3 13.85 -7.80 -20.35
N ALA A 4 12.76 -7.82 -21.13
CA ALA A 4 12.24 -6.62 -21.79
C ALA A 4 11.77 -5.55 -20.79
N LEU A 5 11.08 -5.96 -19.72
CA LEU A 5 10.64 -5.04 -18.67
C LEU A 5 11.82 -4.52 -17.85
N ALA A 6 12.79 -5.39 -17.51
CA ALA A 6 14.00 -4.98 -16.81
C ALA A 6 14.79 -3.95 -17.62
N LYS A 7 14.94 -4.17 -18.93
CA LYS A 7 15.56 -3.21 -19.84
C LYS A 7 14.79 -1.90 -19.87
N TYR A 8 13.47 -1.93 -20.01
CA TYR A 8 12.65 -0.72 -20.00
C TYR A 8 12.85 0.07 -18.70
N ILE A 9 12.82 -0.59 -17.53
CA ILE A 9 13.03 0.09 -16.25
C ILE A 9 14.43 0.71 -16.20
N GLY A 10 15.48 -0.04 -16.56
CA GLY A 10 16.85 0.45 -16.54
C GLY A 10 17.14 1.58 -17.53
N ASP A 11 16.45 1.61 -18.68
CA ASP A 11 16.60 2.68 -19.67
C ASP A 11 15.87 3.97 -19.24
N ASN A 12 14.75 3.86 -18.52
CA ASN A 12 13.84 4.98 -18.27
C ASN A 12 13.84 5.50 -16.84
N PHE A 13 14.34 4.73 -15.87
CA PHE A 13 14.30 5.10 -14.46
C PHE A 13 15.64 4.92 -13.77
N THR A 14 15.91 5.82 -12.83
CA THR A 14 17.04 5.71 -11.89
C THR A 14 16.49 5.49 -10.49
N MET A 15 17.05 4.53 -9.76
CA MET A 15 16.74 4.34 -8.34
C MET A 15 17.45 5.41 -7.51
N VAL A 16 16.70 6.23 -6.79
CA VAL A 16 17.23 7.28 -5.91
C VAL A 16 17.61 6.69 -4.55
N THR A 17 16.71 5.91 -3.97
CA THR A 17 16.92 5.24 -2.70
C THR A 17 15.98 4.05 -2.56
N HIS A 18 16.39 3.10 -1.73
CA HIS A 18 15.65 1.88 -1.42
C HIS A 18 15.81 1.56 0.06
N ILE A 19 14.75 1.05 0.66
CA ILE A 19 14.76 0.43 1.98
C ILE A 19 14.11 -0.93 1.87
N GLU A 20 14.76 -1.90 2.51
CA GLU A 20 14.28 -3.25 2.73
C GLU A 20 14.48 -3.54 4.21
N THR A 21 13.42 -3.96 4.91
CA THR A 21 13.53 -4.37 6.31
C THR A 21 13.14 -5.83 6.46
N ASP A 22 13.79 -6.52 7.39
CA ASP A 22 13.61 -7.95 7.59
C ASP A 22 12.15 -8.30 7.98
N ASP A 23 11.56 -9.28 7.32
CA ASP A 23 10.17 -9.71 7.53
C ASP A 23 9.95 -10.49 8.86
N GLU A 24 11.01 -11.06 9.44
CA GLU A 24 10.95 -11.88 10.66
C GLU A 24 11.32 -11.09 11.94
N VAL A 25 12.30 -10.18 11.85
CA VAL A 25 12.83 -9.43 12.99
C VAL A 25 12.62 -7.92 12.91
N SER A 26 12.05 -7.42 11.80
CA SER A 26 11.64 -6.02 11.63
C SER A 26 10.17 -5.95 11.17
N SER A 27 9.75 -4.80 10.63
CA SER A 27 8.37 -4.59 10.20
C SER A 27 8.03 -5.21 8.85
N GLY A 28 9.02 -5.59 8.03
CA GLY A 28 8.82 -5.98 6.63
C GLY A 28 8.40 -4.82 5.73
N PHE A 29 8.85 -3.60 6.05
CA PHE A 29 8.61 -2.41 5.26
C PHE A 29 9.66 -2.26 4.15
N ASP A 30 9.18 -2.36 2.90
CA ASP A 30 10.02 -2.15 1.73
C ASP A 30 9.46 -1.02 0.86
N ALA A 31 10.34 -0.11 0.44
CA ALA A 31 9.99 0.96 -0.47
C ALA A 31 11.16 1.39 -1.35
N THR A 32 10.83 1.90 -2.54
CA THR A 32 11.81 2.43 -3.49
C THR A 32 11.36 3.78 -4.02
N VAL A 33 12.29 4.73 -4.12
CA VAL A 33 12.09 5.98 -4.84
C VAL A 33 12.73 5.85 -6.22
N TRP A 34 11.91 5.94 -7.26
CA TRP A 34 12.34 5.97 -8.66
C TRP A 34 12.30 7.39 -9.19
N LYS A 35 13.28 7.75 -10.01
CA LYS A 35 13.31 8.98 -10.78
C LYS A 35 13.13 8.64 -12.26
N ASP A 36 12.13 9.22 -12.89
CA ASP A 36 11.97 9.16 -14.34
C ASP A 36 13.11 9.96 -15.00
N ASN A 37 13.87 9.33 -15.89
CA ASN A 37 15.06 9.92 -16.50
C ASN A 37 14.72 11.04 -17.50
N ALA A 38 13.52 11.03 -18.08
CA ALA A 38 13.09 12.02 -19.06
C ALA A 38 12.52 13.28 -18.39
N THR A 39 11.76 13.11 -17.30
CA THR A 39 11.04 14.21 -16.64
C THR A 39 11.68 14.66 -15.33
N GLY A 40 12.50 13.82 -14.72
CA GLY A 40 13.05 14.02 -13.37
C GLY A 40 12.03 13.82 -12.25
N LYS A 41 10.76 13.51 -12.57
CA LYS A 41 9.69 13.31 -11.59
C LYS A 41 9.95 12.05 -10.76
N LEU A 42 9.61 12.10 -9.48
CA LEU A 42 9.79 10.97 -8.58
C LEU A 42 8.52 10.12 -8.44
N THR A 43 8.73 8.81 -8.25
CA THR A 43 7.69 7.86 -7.87
C THR A 43 8.13 7.09 -6.63
N VAL A 44 7.33 7.14 -5.56
CA VAL A 44 7.52 6.30 -4.36
C VAL A 44 6.69 5.03 -4.53
N SER A 45 7.36 3.89 -4.61
CA SER A 45 6.73 2.58 -4.78
C SER A 45 6.89 1.74 -3.53
N MET A 46 5.77 1.29 -2.96
CA MET A 46 5.72 0.52 -1.73
C MET A 46 5.31 -0.92 -2.00
N ARG A 47 6.05 -1.85 -1.42
CA ARG A 47 5.81 -3.27 -1.59
C ARG A 47 4.70 -3.75 -0.66
N GLY A 48 3.97 -4.78 -1.09
CA GLY A 48 3.12 -5.56 -0.18
C GLY A 48 3.88 -6.73 0.43
N SER A 49 3.32 -7.36 1.47
CA SER A 49 3.98 -8.44 2.21
C SER A 49 4.13 -9.76 1.43
N GLU A 50 5.19 -10.50 1.75
CA GLU A 50 5.41 -11.91 1.35
C GLU A 50 4.50 -12.87 2.14
N GLY A 51 3.18 -12.64 2.15
CA GLY A 51 2.30 -13.42 3.04
C GLY A 51 0.83 -13.05 2.94
N ARG A 52 0.31 -12.85 1.71
CA ARG A 52 -1.05 -12.32 1.46
C ARG A 52 -2.18 -13.02 2.22
N GLN A 53 -2.03 -14.28 2.65
CA GLN A 53 -3.01 -15.00 3.49
C GLN A 53 -2.99 -14.57 4.96
N ASP A 54 -1.84 -14.24 5.52
CA ASP A 54 -1.70 -13.83 6.93
C ASP A 54 -2.19 -12.40 7.14
N PHE A 55 -1.92 -11.50 6.18
CA PHE A 55 -2.49 -10.15 6.17
C PHE A 55 -4.02 -10.17 6.09
N TRP A 56 -4.60 -11.09 5.30
CA TRP A 56 -6.04 -11.21 5.15
C TRP A 56 -6.74 -11.65 6.44
N THR A 57 -6.15 -12.61 7.14
CA THR A 57 -6.74 -13.17 8.37
C THR A 57 -6.59 -12.21 9.56
N ASN A 58 -5.53 -11.39 9.58
CA ASN A 58 -5.17 -10.51 10.69
C ASN A 58 -5.46 -9.02 10.44
N TYR A 59 -6.44 -8.69 9.60
CA TYR A 59 -6.88 -7.32 9.25
C TYR A 59 -7.44 -6.50 10.44
N LYS A 60 -7.09 -6.82 11.69
CA LYS A 60 -7.33 -5.97 12.86
C LYS A 60 -6.40 -4.76 12.81
N LEU A 61 -6.69 -3.85 11.87
CA LEU A 61 -6.03 -2.57 11.64
C LEU A 61 -5.98 -1.73 12.92
N THR A 62 -4.91 -1.92 13.67
CA THR A 62 -4.50 -1.07 14.78
C THR A 62 -3.01 -0.79 14.59
N LEU A 63 -2.52 0.37 15.05
CA LEU A 63 -1.08 0.71 14.99
C LEU A 63 -0.18 -0.30 15.75
N LEU A 64 -0.80 -1.20 16.50
CA LEU A 64 -0.20 -2.31 17.24
C LEU A 64 0.06 -3.56 16.39
N THR A 65 -0.39 -3.58 15.14
CA THR A 65 -0.14 -4.68 14.19
C THR A 65 1.04 -4.38 13.28
N ASN A 66 1.54 -5.39 12.56
CA ASN A 66 2.64 -5.25 11.60
C ASN A 66 2.40 -4.10 10.61
N ALA A 67 1.17 -3.90 10.14
CA ALA A 67 0.82 -2.78 9.25
C ALA A 67 1.01 -1.39 9.92
N GLY A 68 0.80 -1.30 11.23
CA GLY A 68 1.08 -0.11 12.02
C GLY A 68 2.57 0.20 12.14
N GLN A 69 3.38 -0.85 12.35
CA GLN A 69 4.84 -0.73 12.38
C GLN A 69 5.39 -0.29 11.01
N GLN A 70 4.89 -0.89 9.92
CA GLN A 70 5.28 -0.48 8.56
C GLN A 70 4.90 0.98 8.25
N ILE A 71 3.78 1.52 8.77
CA ILE A 71 3.46 2.95 8.63
C ILE A 71 4.49 3.83 9.37
N ILE A 72 4.92 3.42 10.56
CA ILE A 72 5.90 4.19 11.35
C ILE A 72 7.27 4.17 10.66
N ASP A 73 7.71 3.01 10.19
CA ASP A 73 8.97 2.88 9.45
C ASP A 73 8.94 3.65 8.12
N MET A 74 7.81 3.61 7.41
CA MET A 74 7.56 4.44 6.23
C MET A 74 7.71 5.93 6.54
N ALA A 75 7.07 6.42 7.61
CA ALA A 75 7.16 7.81 8.01
C ALA A 75 8.58 8.22 8.42
N ASN A 76 9.23 7.39 9.23
CA ASN A 76 10.60 7.61 9.70
C ASN A 76 11.62 7.64 8.55
N TRP A 77 11.49 6.69 7.62
CA TRP A 77 12.30 6.62 6.41
C TRP A 77 12.08 7.86 5.54
N TRP A 78 10.82 8.22 5.24
CA TRP A 78 10.51 9.38 4.42
C TRP A 78 11.06 10.68 5.02
N LEU A 79 10.87 10.90 6.33
CA LEU A 79 11.40 12.07 7.03
C LEU A 79 12.93 12.11 6.97
N LYS A 80 13.61 10.97 7.10
CA LYS A 80 15.08 10.89 7.00
C LYS A 80 15.60 11.21 5.60
N ILE A 81 14.95 10.71 4.54
CA ILE A 81 15.42 10.93 3.17
C ILE A 81 15.09 12.32 2.61
N THR A 82 14.06 12.98 3.15
CA THR A 82 13.67 14.33 2.73
C THR A 82 14.26 15.46 3.58
N THR A 83 14.67 15.17 4.81
CA THR A 83 15.38 16.17 5.63
C THR A 83 16.78 16.40 5.05
N PRO A 84 17.19 17.66 4.79
CA PRO A 84 18.51 17.98 4.24
C PRO A 84 19.67 17.43 5.08
N GLU A 85 20.78 17.13 4.42
CA GLU A 85 22.03 16.77 5.10
C GLU A 85 22.47 17.89 6.07
N GLY A 86 22.96 17.51 7.25
CA GLY A 86 23.33 18.44 8.32
C GLY A 86 22.15 18.95 9.17
N GLN A 87 20.91 18.56 8.85
CA GLN A 87 19.73 18.82 9.67
C GLN A 87 19.26 17.55 10.39
N GLN A 88 18.53 17.71 11.49
CA GLN A 88 17.96 16.59 12.25
C GLN A 88 16.53 16.29 11.77
N ALA A 89 16.31 15.08 11.26
CA ALA A 89 15.01 14.55 10.89
C ALA A 89 14.24 14.14 12.15
N ARG A 90 12.97 14.56 12.24
CA ARG A 90 12.04 14.05 13.26
C ARG A 90 11.83 12.55 13.08
N GLN A 91 11.63 11.83 14.17
CA GLN A 91 11.30 10.40 14.15
C GLN A 91 10.13 10.13 15.09
N ILE A 92 9.44 9.04 14.83
CA ILE A 92 8.36 8.49 15.64
C ILE A 92 8.94 7.30 16.40
N GLY A 93 8.78 7.33 17.72
CA GLY A 93 9.13 6.23 18.60
C GLY A 93 7.94 5.29 18.81
N HIS A 94 8.26 4.02 19.02
CA HIS A 94 7.31 3.05 19.57
C HIS A 94 7.34 3.13 21.10
N THR A 95 6.25 3.54 21.74
CA THR A 95 6.10 3.40 23.20
C THR A 95 5.03 2.37 23.49
N VAL A 96 5.44 1.10 23.55
CA VAL A 96 4.57 0.00 23.99
C VAL A 96 4.51 0.01 25.51
N ILE A 97 3.74 0.93 26.10
CA ILE A 97 3.26 0.73 27.47
C ILE A 97 2.03 -0.17 27.37
N ALA A 98 2.12 -1.31 28.06
CA ALA A 98 1.08 -2.33 28.11
C ALA A 98 -0.30 -1.67 28.26
N LEU A 99 -1.18 -1.93 27.28
CA LEU A 99 -2.60 -1.55 27.18
C LEU A 99 -2.98 -0.29 26.37
N SER A 100 -2.06 0.52 25.83
CA SER A 100 -2.49 1.74 25.08
C SER A 100 -1.96 1.94 23.66
N GLY A 101 -0.92 1.23 23.22
CA GLY A 101 -0.45 1.30 21.83
C GLY A 101 -0.14 2.71 21.31
N LEU A 102 0.41 3.54 22.18
CA LEU A 102 0.69 4.94 21.89
C LEU A 102 1.98 5.07 21.07
N VAL A 103 1.90 5.89 20.04
CA VAL A 103 3.07 6.42 19.33
C VAL A 103 3.55 7.68 20.04
N SER A 104 4.86 7.91 20.04
CA SER A 104 5.48 9.09 20.68
C SER A 104 6.55 9.69 19.79
N ALA A 105 7.08 10.86 20.18
CA ALA A 105 8.25 11.41 19.51
C ALA A 105 9.48 10.53 19.80
N GLY A 106 10.14 10.08 18.75
CA GLY A 106 11.41 9.34 18.82
C GLY A 106 12.62 10.28 18.84
N SER A 107 13.79 9.72 19.09
CA SER A 107 15.06 10.45 18.96
C SER A 107 15.27 10.86 17.49
N SER A 108 15.60 12.13 17.27
CA SER A 108 15.89 12.61 15.91
C SER A 108 17.14 11.96 15.34
N VAL A 109 17.19 11.82 14.02
CA VAL A 109 18.34 11.25 13.29
C VAL A 109 18.84 12.24 12.26
N PRO A 110 20.13 12.21 11.86
CA PRO A 110 20.60 13.04 10.76
C PRO A 110 19.84 12.77 9.47
N GLY A 111 19.38 13.84 8.82
CA GLY A 111 18.81 13.81 7.49
C GLY A 111 19.84 13.45 6.43
N THR A 112 19.37 12.86 5.32
CA THR A 112 20.24 12.42 4.21
C THR A 112 20.05 13.24 2.94
N GLY A 113 18.97 14.04 2.83
CA GLY A 113 18.73 14.92 1.69
C GLY A 113 18.63 14.25 0.32
N LEU A 114 18.43 12.92 0.27
CA LEU A 114 18.37 12.14 -0.98
C LEU A 114 17.19 12.54 -1.87
N VAL A 115 16.10 13.00 -1.27
CA VAL A 115 14.97 13.63 -1.96
C VAL A 115 14.92 15.09 -1.52
N ASN A 116 15.30 16.01 -2.41
CA ASN A 116 15.40 17.42 -2.08
C ASN A 116 14.15 18.21 -2.52
N ALA A 117 14.09 19.49 -2.15
CA ALA A 117 12.98 20.37 -2.45
C ALA A 117 12.73 20.56 -3.96
N ALA A 118 13.77 20.50 -4.80
CA ALA A 118 13.62 20.63 -6.25
C ALA A 118 12.97 19.37 -6.85
N ASP A 119 13.29 18.18 -6.34
CA ASP A 119 12.62 16.95 -6.75
C ASP A 119 11.14 16.96 -6.33
N ILE A 120 10.83 17.40 -5.09
CA ILE A 120 9.46 17.54 -4.58
C ILE A 120 8.65 18.56 -5.40
N ALA A 121 9.27 19.65 -5.85
CA ALA A 121 8.59 20.70 -6.62
C ALA A 121 8.02 20.19 -7.97
N LEU A 122 8.58 19.10 -8.52
CA LEU A 122 8.05 18.44 -9.73
C LEU A 122 6.80 17.59 -9.48
N GLY A 123 6.46 17.39 -8.21
CA GLY A 123 5.38 16.52 -7.77
C GLY A 123 5.81 15.06 -7.70
N ILE A 124 5.18 14.31 -6.81
CA ILE A 124 5.52 12.91 -6.54
C ILE A 124 4.32 12.01 -6.82
N ASP A 125 4.52 10.95 -7.59
CA ASP A 125 3.55 9.87 -7.69
C ASP A 125 3.82 8.81 -6.62
N VAL A 126 2.76 8.24 -6.07
CA VAL A 126 2.87 7.22 -5.03
C VAL A 126 2.12 5.98 -5.48
N ASN A 127 2.71 4.80 -5.33
CA ASN A 127 2.04 3.57 -5.71
C ASN A 127 2.34 2.38 -4.79
N GLY A 128 1.48 1.38 -4.88
CA GLY A 128 1.69 0.10 -4.21
C GLY A 128 0.55 -0.89 -4.43
N HIS A 129 0.86 -2.17 -4.24
CA HIS A 129 -0.09 -3.27 -4.40
C HIS A 129 -0.40 -3.94 -3.06
N SER A 130 -1.67 -4.33 -2.83
CA SER A 130 -2.13 -5.00 -1.61
C SER A 130 -1.80 -4.17 -0.35
N LEU A 131 -0.99 -4.69 0.58
CA LEU A 131 -0.49 -3.93 1.73
C LEU A 131 0.34 -2.71 1.30
N GLY A 132 1.11 -2.80 0.22
CA GLY A 132 1.82 -1.65 -0.34
C GLY A 132 0.87 -0.55 -0.82
N GLY A 133 -0.33 -0.93 -1.30
CA GLY A 133 -1.38 0.02 -1.63
C GLY A 133 -1.93 0.74 -0.39
N TYR A 134 -2.09 -0.01 0.71
CA TYR A 134 -2.49 0.56 1.99
C TYR A 134 -1.43 1.54 2.51
N LEU A 135 -0.14 1.20 2.42
CA LEU A 135 0.96 2.11 2.76
C LEU A 135 0.99 3.34 1.84
N ALA A 136 0.76 3.17 0.54
CA ALA A 136 0.70 4.30 -0.41
C ALA A 136 -0.42 5.29 -0.05
N THR A 137 -1.61 4.80 0.31
CA THR A 137 -2.69 5.66 0.82
C THR A 137 -2.32 6.34 2.14
N ALA A 138 -1.68 5.61 3.07
CA ALA A 138 -1.22 6.13 4.34
C ALA A 138 -0.16 7.24 4.16
N PHE A 139 0.74 7.06 3.21
CA PHE A 139 1.75 8.04 2.84
C PHE A 139 1.10 9.35 2.38
N THR A 140 0.18 9.27 1.42
CA THR A 140 -0.53 10.46 0.91
C THR A 140 -1.33 11.16 2.01
N ARG A 141 -1.94 10.40 2.93
CA ARG A 141 -2.59 10.97 4.12
C ARG A 141 -1.64 11.79 4.98
N LEU A 142 -0.43 11.30 5.23
CA LEU A 142 0.53 11.86 6.19
C LEU A 142 1.46 12.93 5.58
N PHE A 143 1.76 12.83 4.29
CA PHE A 143 2.78 13.62 3.60
C PHE A 143 2.28 14.28 2.31
N GLY A 144 1.00 14.17 1.95
CA GLY A 144 0.48 14.65 0.67
C GLY A 144 0.81 16.12 0.35
N ILE A 145 0.86 16.99 1.37
CA ILE A 145 1.25 18.39 1.20
C ILE A 145 2.77 18.53 1.08
N GLN A 146 3.54 17.97 2.03
CA GLN A 146 5.00 18.13 2.07
C GLN A 146 5.72 17.43 0.92
N ALA A 147 5.22 16.28 0.49
CA ALA A 147 5.74 15.54 -0.66
C ALA A 147 5.17 16.02 -2.00
N ASN A 148 4.25 17.00 -1.99
CA ASN A 148 3.56 17.49 -3.19
C ASN A 148 3.03 16.31 -4.04
N VAL A 149 2.24 15.44 -3.40
CA VAL A 149 1.75 14.22 -4.06
C VAL A 149 0.82 14.59 -5.21
N SER A 150 1.23 14.21 -6.42
CA SER A 150 0.47 14.44 -7.65
C SER A 150 -0.67 13.45 -7.79
N HIS A 151 -0.41 12.16 -7.58
CA HIS A 151 -1.42 11.11 -7.61
C HIS A 151 -1.00 9.88 -6.84
N THR A 152 -1.98 9.16 -6.30
CA THR A 152 -1.78 7.85 -5.63
C THR A 152 -2.42 6.73 -6.44
N SER A 153 -1.63 5.79 -6.93
CA SER A 153 -2.11 4.63 -7.69
C SER A 153 -1.95 3.35 -6.88
N THR A 154 -3.05 2.80 -6.40
CA THR A 154 -3.03 1.57 -5.61
C THR A 154 -3.62 0.40 -6.38
N PHE A 155 -3.20 -0.81 -6.09
CA PHE A 155 -3.63 -2.01 -6.81
C PHE A 155 -4.10 -3.06 -5.81
N ASN A 156 -5.38 -3.45 -5.88
CA ASN A 156 -6.00 -4.37 -4.92
C ASN A 156 -5.70 -3.98 -3.46
N SER A 157 -5.69 -2.67 -3.18
CA SER A 157 -5.35 -2.15 -1.85
C SER A 157 -6.38 -2.53 -0.81
N ALA A 158 -5.88 -2.81 0.40
CA ALA A 158 -6.72 -2.76 1.60
C ALA A 158 -7.24 -1.33 1.81
N GLY A 159 -8.46 -1.20 2.35
CA GLY A 159 -9.01 0.08 2.78
C GLY A 159 -8.65 0.41 4.23
N PHE A 160 -9.28 1.44 4.76
CA PHE A 160 -9.14 1.89 6.15
C PHE A 160 -10.49 1.79 6.84
N THR A 161 -10.49 1.61 8.16
CA THR A 161 -11.73 1.65 8.94
C THR A 161 -11.92 3.06 9.53
N PRO A 162 -13.13 3.46 9.94
CA PRO A 162 -13.31 4.76 10.60
C PRO A 162 -12.42 4.95 11.85
N ARG A 163 -12.08 3.86 12.55
CA ARG A 163 -11.17 3.88 13.70
C ARG A 163 -9.72 4.23 13.32
N SER A 164 -9.35 4.11 12.05
CA SER A 164 -8.05 4.51 11.55
C SER A 164 -7.83 6.03 11.64
N GLU A 165 -8.87 6.86 11.60
CA GLU A 165 -8.73 8.33 11.63
C GLU A 165 -8.06 8.84 12.90
N GLU A 166 -8.42 8.28 14.06
CA GLU A 166 -7.81 8.66 15.34
C GLU A 166 -6.30 8.34 15.36
N ALA A 167 -5.95 7.15 14.90
CA ALA A 167 -4.57 6.70 14.77
C ALA A 167 -3.76 7.61 13.81
N PHE A 168 -4.33 7.94 12.65
CA PHE A 168 -3.67 8.82 11.68
C PHE A 168 -3.61 10.28 12.14
N THR A 169 -4.56 10.74 12.95
CA THR A 169 -4.49 12.07 13.58
C THR A 169 -3.32 12.15 14.56
N ASN A 170 -3.14 11.12 15.39
CA ASN A 170 -2.00 11.06 16.32
C ASN A 170 -0.67 10.99 15.57
N LEU A 171 -0.57 10.17 14.52
CA LEU A 171 0.61 10.11 13.66
C LEU A 171 0.88 11.45 12.96
N GLN A 172 -0.16 12.13 12.45
CA GLN A 172 -0.03 13.42 11.80
C GLN A 172 0.64 14.46 12.72
N ASN A 173 0.24 14.49 13.99
CA ASN A 173 0.82 15.40 14.97
C ASN A 173 2.32 15.13 15.23
N LEU A 174 2.75 13.87 15.09
CA LEU A 174 4.15 13.48 15.28
C LEU A 174 5.02 13.74 14.05
N VAL A 175 4.50 13.48 12.84
CA VAL A 175 5.23 13.80 11.60
C VAL A 175 5.32 15.30 11.38
N GLY A 176 4.29 16.05 11.75
CA GLY A 176 4.12 17.47 11.49
C GLY A 176 2.73 17.73 10.90
N PRO A 177 1.83 18.49 11.56
CA PRO A 177 0.47 18.73 11.08
C PRO A 177 0.40 19.38 9.69
N GLU A 178 1.44 20.13 9.33
CA GLU A 178 1.62 20.79 8.04
C GLU A 178 1.96 19.85 6.88
N HIS A 179 2.39 18.61 7.16
CA HIS A 179 2.91 17.72 6.13
C HIS A 179 1.82 16.97 5.36
N GLY A 180 0.69 16.66 6.00
CA GLY A 180 -0.33 15.77 5.44
C GLY A 180 -1.64 16.47 5.09
N LEU A 181 -2.52 15.74 4.41
CA LEU A 181 -3.79 16.28 3.92
C LEU A 181 -4.84 16.55 5.02
N GLY A 182 -4.60 16.07 6.25
CA GLY A 182 -5.60 16.10 7.33
C GLY A 182 -6.78 15.13 7.14
N ARG A 183 -6.86 14.45 6.00
CA ARG A 183 -7.88 13.44 5.63
C ARG A 183 -7.32 12.43 4.65
N PHE A 184 -7.94 11.26 4.49
CA PHE A 184 -7.53 10.33 3.43
C PHE A 184 -7.73 10.96 2.03
N PRO A 185 -6.92 10.55 1.03
CA PRO A 185 -7.06 11.05 -0.33
C PRO A 185 -8.42 10.68 -0.92
N ASN A 186 -8.98 11.59 -1.70
CA ASN A 186 -10.27 11.42 -2.37
C ASN A 186 -10.09 10.78 -3.77
N ALA A 187 -11.19 10.61 -4.51
CA ALA A 187 -11.18 9.95 -5.82
C ALA A 187 -10.41 10.71 -6.92
N SER A 188 -10.15 12.02 -6.77
CA SER A 188 -9.30 12.76 -7.71
C SER A 188 -7.81 12.69 -7.36
N GLU A 189 -7.48 12.33 -6.11
CA GLU A 189 -6.09 12.24 -5.61
C GLU A 189 -5.57 10.80 -5.56
N GLN A 190 -6.48 9.82 -5.56
CA GLN A 190 -6.16 8.40 -5.51
C GLN A 190 -7.07 7.57 -6.43
N THR A 191 -6.47 6.60 -7.11
CA THR A 191 -7.18 5.54 -7.84
C THR A 191 -6.75 4.17 -7.31
N ASN A 192 -7.72 3.32 -6.95
CA ASN A 192 -7.47 1.91 -6.62
C ASN A 192 -7.90 1.05 -7.81
N TYR A 193 -6.95 0.39 -8.45
CA TYR A 193 -7.15 -0.48 -9.59
C TYR A 193 -7.42 -1.91 -9.13
N PHE A 194 -8.38 -2.57 -9.78
CA PHE A 194 -8.75 -3.97 -9.52
C PHE A 194 -8.65 -4.78 -10.81
N ALA A 195 -8.15 -6.01 -10.70
CA ALA A 195 -8.21 -6.95 -11.81
C ALA A 195 -9.67 -7.35 -12.09
N ALA A 196 -10.09 -7.38 -13.36
CA ALA A 196 -11.43 -7.74 -13.80
C ALA A 196 -11.92 -9.12 -13.31
N ASN A 197 -10.99 -10.03 -12.98
CA ASN A 197 -11.26 -11.36 -12.42
C ASN A 197 -10.51 -11.64 -11.11
N GLY A 198 -9.99 -10.61 -10.44
CA GLY A 198 -9.20 -10.76 -9.21
C GLY A 198 -10.02 -10.67 -7.94
N LEU A 199 -9.53 -11.25 -6.84
CA LEU A 199 -10.08 -11.05 -5.51
C LEU A 199 -10.06 -9.55 -5.15
N ASN A 200 -11.23 -8.95 -4.95
CA ASN A 200 -11.39 -7.58 -4.48
C ASN A 200 -11.25 -7.55 -2.95
N VAL A 201 -10.30 -6.77 -2.42
CA VAL A 201 -9.98 -6.68 -0.98
C VAL A 201 -10.19 -5.24 -0.45
N ALA A 202 -11.04 -4.44 -1.11
CA ALA A 202 -11.37 -3.09 -0.65
C ALA A 202 -12.43 -3.10 0.45
N THR A 203 -12.13 -2.45 1.58
CA THR A 203 -13.03 -2.32 2.74
C THR A 203 -13.81 -0.99 2.80
N ASN A 204 -13.66 -0.10 1.81
CA ASN A 204 -14.53 1.07 1.65
C ASN A 204 -15.59 0.80 0.58
N TRP A 205 -16.63 0.07 0.96
CA TRP A 205 -17.71 -0.39 0.09
C TRP A 205 -19.08 0.22 0.49
N GLN A 206 -19.14 1.55 0.67
CA GLN A 206 -20.41 2.24 0.93
C GLN A 206 -20.80 3.34 -0.07
N SER A 207 -19.91 3.80 -0.97
CA SER A 207 -20.26 4.80 -1.99
C SER A 207 -20.46 4.25 -3.41
N SER A 208 -20.08 3.00 -3.71
CA SER A 208 -20.13 2.45 -5.07
C SER A 208 -21.24 1.42 -5.33
N ARG A 209 -22.09 1.10 -4.33
CA ARG A 209 -23.15 0.06 -4.48
C ARG A 209 -24.11 0.30 -5.65
N ALA A 210 -24.31 1.53 -6.10
CA ALA A 210 -25.19 1.81 -7.25
C ALA A 210 -24.47 1.65 -8.60
N ALA A 211 -23.23 2.13 -8.71
CA ALA A 211 -22.46 2.09 -9.96
C ALA A 211 -21.91 0.69 -10.26
N ASP A 212 -21.39 -0.01 -9.24
CA ASP A 212 -20.84 -1.36 -9.39
C ASP A 212 -21.96 -2.39 -9.63
N TYR A 213 -23.13 -2.20 -9.03
CA TYR A 213 -24.31 -3.04 -9.29
C TYR A 213 -24.88 -2.79 -10.69
N ALA A 214 -24.88 -1.55 -11.17
CA ALA A 214 -25.29 -1.22 -12.54
C ALA A 214 -24.32 -1.79 -13.59
N ALA A 215 -23.00 -1.75 -13.32
CA ALA A 215 -21.98 -2.37 -14.18
C ALA A 215 -22.07 -3.91 -14.19
N TRP A 216 -22.34 -4.53 -13.04
CA TRP A 216 -22.57 -5.97 -12.97
C TRP A 216 -23.87 -6.40 -13.68
N GLN A 217 -24.93 -5.59 -13.62
CA GLN A 217 -26.16 -5.85 -14.37
C GLN A 217 -26.00 -5.68 -15.88
N SER A 218 -25.18 -4.72 -16.33
CA SER A 218 -24.89 -4.57 -17.76
C SER A 218 -24.05 -5.73 -18.30
N ASP A 219 -23.10 -6.23 -17.51
CA ASP A 219 -22.21 -7.34 -17.90
C ASP A 219 -22.93 -8.70 -17.99
N LYS A 220 -23.97 -8.91 -17.18
CA LYS A 220 -24.87 -10.07 -17.29
C LYS A 220 -25.61 -10.17 -18.62
N SER A 221 -25.84 -9.05 -19.30
CA SER A 221 -26.51 -9.04 -20.61
C SER A 221 -25.57 -9.44 -21.76
N ALA A 222 -24.25 -9.32 -21.56
CA ALA A 222 -23.23 -9.60 -22.56
C ALA A 222 -22.62 -11.02 -22.43
N ALA A 223 -22.50 -11.56 -21.22
CA ALA A 223 -21.83 -12.83 -20.96
C ALA A 223 -22.72 -14.09 -21.06
N SER A 224 -23.74 -14.07 -21.94
CA SER A 224 -24.51 -15.29 -22.22
C SER A 224 -23.81 -16.16 -23.27
N ARG A 225 -23.33 -17.32 -22.81
CA ARG A 225 -22.90 -18.55 -23.52
C ARG A 225 -21.39 -18.66 -23.82
N GLN A 226 -20.81 -19.73 -23.28
CA GLN A 226 -19.41 -20.19 -23.37
C GLN A 226 -18.45 -19.30 -22.55
N THR A 227 -17.99 -19.64 -21.35
CA THR A 227 -17.41 -20.94 -20.93
C THR A 227 -17.32 -20.92 -19.39
N ALA A 228 -18.31 -21.50 -18.70
CA ALA A 228 -18.25 -21.75 -17.27
C ALA A 228 -18.17 -23.26 -17.05
N LYS A 229 -16.96 -23.83 -17.09
CA LYS A 229 -16.77 -25.25 -16.73
C LYS A 229 -15.44 -25.58 -16.02
N TYR A 230 -14.76 -24.66 -15.37
CA TYR A 230 -13.71 -25.06 -14.41
C TYR A 230 -13.62 -24.06 -13.26
N LEU A 231 -14.55 -24.20 -12.31
CA LEU A 231 -14.52 -23.58 -10.99
C LEU A 231 -14.52 -24.71 -9.96
N PHE A 232 -13.48 -24.73 -9.13
CA PHE A 232 -13.42 -25.27 -7.77
C PHE A 232 -14.51 -26.24 -7.36
N ASP A 233 -14.20 -27.53 -7.42
CA ASP A 233 -14.92 -28.53 -6.64
C ASP A 233 -13.91 -29.47 -5.97
N SER A 234 -13.49 -29.09 -4.76
CA SER A 234 -12.85 -30.03 -3.84
C SER A 234 -13.29 -29.74 -2.41
N LYS A 235 -14.44 -30.31 -2.06
CA LYS A 235 -14.73 -31.06 -0.83
C LYS A 235 -16.15 -30.81 -0.34
N LYS A 236 -17.10 -31.55 -0.90
CA LYS A 236 -18.05 -32.40 -0.16
C LYS A 236 -18.98 -33.07 -1.18
N LEU A 237 -18.70 -34.34 -1.48
CA LEU A 237 -19.67 -35.40 -1.79
C LEU A 237 -18.88 -36.66 -2.17
N ALA A 238 -18.98 -37.69 -1.33
CA ALA A 238 -18.94 -39.13 -1.63
C ALA A 238 -18.27 -39.93 -0.49
N THR A 239 -19.02 -40.15 0.58
CA THR A 239 -19.08 -41.48 1.18
C THR A 239 -19.82 -42.41 0.23
N ASN A 240 -19.37 -43.67 0.17
CA ASN A 240 -19.97 -44.87 -0.44
C ASN A 240 -19.39 -45.37 -1.78
N ASN A 241 -18.54 -46.39 -1.63
CA ASN A 241 -18.57 -47.70 -2.30
C ASN A 241 -19.10 -47.82 -3.73
N ALA A 242 -18.22 -48.17 -4.66
CA ALA A 242 -18.32 -49.30 -5.61
C ALA A 242 -17.02 -49.31 -6.45
N TYR A 243 -16.08 -50.24 -6.21
CA TYR A 243 -15.98 -51.57 -6.83
C TYR A 243 -15.83 -51.56 -8.36
N TRP A 244 -14.63 -51.99 -8.81
CA TRP A 244 -14.19 -52.73 -10.03
C TRP A 244 -14.81 -52.33 -11.40
N GLU A 245 -14.13 -52.29 -12.54
CA GLU A 245 -13.20 -53.26 -13.16
C GLU A 245 -12.33 -52.59 -14.25
N ILE A 246 -11.25 -53.29 -14.60
CA ILE A 246 -10.34 -53.04 -15.72
C ILE A 246 -10.85 -53.78 -16.97
N ALA A 247 -10.72 -53.12 -18.12
CA ALA A 247 -10.64 -53.65 -19.49
C ALA A 247 -11.87 -54.31 -20.12
N ALA A 248 -11.74 -54.47 -21.44
CA ALA A 248 -12.61 -55.20 -22.36
C ALA A 248 -13.03 -56.60 -21.87
#